data_AF-A0A847YAY4-F1
#
_entry.id   AF-A0A847YAY4-F1
#
_cell.length_a   1.000
_cell.length_b   1.000
_cell.length_c   1.000
_cell.angle_alpha   90.00
_cell.angle_beta   90.00
_cell.angle_gamma   90.00
#
_symmetry.space_group_name_H-M   'P 1'
#
loop_
_entity.id
_entity.type
_entity.pdbx_description
1 polymer ?
#
loop_
_entity_poly.entity_id
_entity_poly.type
_entity_poly.pdbx_seq_one_letter_code
_entity_poly.pdbx_strand_id
1 'polypeptide(L)'
;MDYLKAVRDVVSPSAWAEIVRSAMEKAVSGDHHARAWLTSLLVGQNPPKLSEVEARERAGFDDVAMLTGELEDRKAMARMLGKYADEDDQDADAEDADQRDADDVDDDIPPEPTVSSGKRAGTCGLWAHCTVRVSNHLREVR
;
A
#
# COMPACT_ATOMS: atom_id res chain seq x y z
N MET A 1 -22.31 3.25 10.16
CA MET A 1 -21.19 3.89 9.41
C MET A 1 -20.32 4.80 10.32
N ASP A 2 -20.67 5.00 11.60
CA ASP A 2 -19.94 5.92 12.49
C ASP A 2 -18.53 5.49 12.90
N TYR A 3 -18.23 4.19 12.85
CA TYR A 3 -16.90 3.67 13.21
C TYR A 3 -15.78 4.23 12.32
N LEU A 4 -15.98 4.31 11.00
CA LEU A 4 -14.96 4.85 10.09
C LEU A 4 -14.78 6.37 10.24
N LYS A 5 -15.83 7.10 10.61
CA LYS A 5 -15.72 8.52 10.99
C LYS A 5 -14.92 8.69 12.27
N ALA A 6 -15.23 7.90 13.31
CA ALA A 6 -14.50 7.93 14.57
C ALA A 6 -13.02 7.57 14.38
N VAL A 7 -12.71 6.57 13.54
CA VAL A 7 -11.33 6.19 13.23
C VAL A 7 -10.61 7.30 12.45
N ARG A 8 -11.28 7.94 11.48
CA ARG A 8 -10.73 9.08 10.74
C ARG A 8 -10.38 10.25 11.67
N ASP A 9 -11.22 10.51 12.67
CA ASP A 9 -11.00 11.62 13.60
C ASP A 9 -9.91 11.31 14.64
N VAL A 10 -9.63 10.03 14.88
CA VAL A 10 -8.60 9.56 15.82
C VAL A 10 -7.24 9.37 15.16
N VAL A 11 -7.20 8.96 13.88
CA VAL A 11 -5.96 8.66 13.16
C VAL A 11 -5.74 9.70 12.07
N SER A 12 -4.75 10.55 12.26
CA SER A 12 -4.34 11.51 11.23
C SER A 12 -3.85 10.78 9.97
N PRO A 13 -3.96 11.39 8.77
CA PRO A 13 -3.40 10.82 7.55
C PRO A 13 -1.89 10.53 7.65
N SER A 14 -1.14 11.35 8.39
CA SER A 14 0.29 11.13 8.65
C SER A 14 0.53 9.89 9.51
N ALA A 15 -0.23 9.70 10.59
CA ALA A 15 -0.13 8.51 11.42
C ALA A 15 -0.53 7.25 10.64
N TRP A 16 -1.53 7.35 9.78
CA TRP A 16 -1.92 6.26 8.90
C TRP A 16 -0.80 5.87 7.92
N ALA A 17 -0.17 6.86 7.27
CA ALA A 17 0.95 6.62 6.36
C ALA A 17 2.12 5.91 7.08
N GLU A 18 2.40 6.30 8.32
CA GLU A 18 3.43 5.66 9.14
C GLU A 18 3.12 4.19 9.48
N ILE A 19 1.86 3.90 9.85
CA ILE A 19 1.41 2.53 10.11
C ILE A 19 1.59 1.65 8.87
N VAL A 20 1.17 2.16 7.70
CA VAL A 20 1.30 1.45 6.43
C VAL A 20 2.77 1.22 6.07
N ARG A 21 3.63 2.23 6.20
CA ARG A 21 5.07 2.12 5.93
C ARG A 21 5.72 1.05 6.82
N SER A 22 5.46 1.08 8.12
CA SER A 22 6.00 0.07 9.06
C SER A 22 5.53 -1.34 8.73
N ALA A 23 4.26 -1.51 8.35
CA ALA A 23 3.74 -2.80 7.93
C ALA A 23 4.41 -3.29 6.64
N MET A 24 4.67 -2.41 5.66
CA MET A 24 5.39 -2.75 4.43
C MET A 24 6.82 -3.23 4.73
N GLU A 25 7.56 -2.52 5.57
CA GLU A 25 8.93 -2.91 5.97
C GLU A 25 8.96 -4.31 6.63
N LYS A 26 8.00 -4.58 7.52
CA LYS A 26 7.85 -5.90 8.15
C LYS A 26 7.49 -6.98 7.14
N ALA A 27 6.59 -6.70 6.20
CA ALA A 27 6.18 -7.64 5.16
C ALA A 27 7.35 -7.98 4.22
N VAL A 28 8.17 -7.00 3.85
CA VAL A 28 9.41 -7.19 3.07
C VAL A 28 10.39 -8.05 3.85
N SER A 29 10.51 -7.82 5.17
CA SER A 29 11.33 -8.62 6.08
C SER A 29 10.83 -10.06 6.32
N GLY A 30 9.69 -10.44 5.74
CA GLY A 30 9.16 -11.81 5.84
C GLY A 30 8.10 -12.02 6.93
N ASP A 31 7.61 -10.96 7.59
CA ASP A 31 6.54 -11.07 8.58
C ASP A 31 5.21 -11.47 7.91
N HIS A 32 4.72 -12.66 8.26
CA HIS A 32 3.46 -13.20 7.73
C HIS A 32 2.23 -12.40 8.18
N HIS A 33 2.21 -11.89 9.41
CA HIS A 33 1.09 -11.11 9.92
C HIS A 33 0.99 -9.76 9.21
N ALA A 34 2.12 -9.11 8.97
CA ALA A 34 2.15 -7.86 8.20
C ALA A 34 1.63 -8.06 6.78
N ARG A 35 2.05 -9.14 6.10
CA ARG A 35 1.53 -9.51 4.77
C ARG A 35 0.03 -9.78 4.78
N ALA A 36 -0.46 -10.55 5.75
CA ALA A 36 -1.88 -10.84 5.89
C ALA A 36 -2.70 -9.57 6.13
N TRP A 37 -2.22 -8.68 7.01
CA TRP A 37 -2.87 -7.40 7.29
C TRP A 37 -2.94 -6.51 6.04
N LEU A 38 -1.82 -6.31 5.33
CA LEU A 38 -1.78 -5.55 4.07
C LEU A 38 -2.70 -6.15 3.00
N THR A 39 -2.70 -7.48 2.86
CA THR A 39 -3.58 -8.18 1.91
C THR A 39 -5.05 -7.94 2.26
N SER A 40 -5.40 -8.02 3.54
CA SER A 40 -6.78 -7.78 3.99
C SER A 40 -7.25 -6.34 3.76
N LEU A 41 -6.32 -5.38 3.78
CA LEU A 41 -6.58 -3.96 3.53
C LEU A 41 -6.75 -3.65 2.04
N LEU A 42 -5.91 -4.24 1.19
CA LEU A 42 -5.88 -3.94 -0.24
C LEU A 42 -6.87 -4.78 -1.05
N VAL A 43 -6.96 -6.07 -0.74
CA VAL A 43 -7.78 -7.04 -1.48
C VAL A 43 -9.09 -7.36 -0.77
N GLY A 44 -9.19 -7.00 0.52
CA GLY A 44 -10.35 -7.30 1.36
C GLY A 44 -10.27 -8.68 2.04
N GLN A 45 -11.35 -9.05 2.74
CA GLN A 45 -11.43 -10.30 3.53
C GLN A 45 -11.60 -11.55 2.65
N ASN A 46 -12.07 -11.41 1.42
CA ASN A 46 -12.26 -12.49 0.45
C ASN A 46 -11.56 -12.13 -0.86
N PRO A 47 -10.23 -12.27 -0.91
CA PRO A 47 -9.52 -12.09 -2.17
C PRO A 47 -10.01 -13.13 -3.19
N PRO A 48 -10.23 -12.75 -4.47
CA PRO A 48 -10.57 -13.70 -5.51
C PRO A 48 -9.44 -14.73 -5.62
N LYS A 49 -9.80 -15.99 -5.86
CA LYS A 49 -8.77 -17.02 -6.03
C LYS A 49 -8.00 -16.73 -7.31
N LEU A 50 -6.70 -17.06 -7.32
CA LEU A 50 -5.87 -16.96 -8.53
C LEU A 50 -6.51 -17.65 -9.74
N SER A 51 -7.17 -18.79 -9.53
CA SER A 51 -7.92 -19.50 -10.59
C SER A 51 -9.11 -18.72 -11.14
N GLU A 52 -9.78 -17.92 -10.30
CA GLU A 52 -10.90 -17.08 -10.72
C GLU A 52 -10.41 -15.86 -11.51
N VAL A 53 -9.29 -15.26 -11.07
CA VAL A 53 -8.62 -14.17 -11.81
C VAL A 53 -8.19 -14.66 -13.20
N GLU A 54 -7.50 -15.79 -13.27
CA GLU A 54 -7.05 -16.38 -14.54
C GLU A 54 -8.22 -16.75 -15.47
N ALA A 55 -9.32 -17.27 -14.91
CA ALA A 55 -10.52 -17.57 -15.68
C ALA A 55 -11.16 -16.31 -16.28
N ARG A 56 -11.17 -15.20 -15.53
CA ARG A 56 -11.71 -13.91 -15.99
C ARG A 56 -10.83 -13.25 -17.05
N GLU A 57 -9.52 -13.25 -16.86
CA GLU A 57 -8.55 -12.78 -17.86
C GLU A 57 -8.67 -13.57 -19.16
N ARG A 58 -8.76 -14.91 -19.08
CA ARG A 58 -8.96 -15.77 -20.25
C ARG A 58 -10.30 -15.54 -20.94
N ALA A 59 -11.33 -15.16 -20.18
CA ALA A 59 -12.63 -14.77 -20.70
C ALA A 59 -12.64 -13.33 -21.27
N GLY A 60 -11.52 -12.61 -21.22
CA GLY A 60 -11.38 -11.26 -21.76
C GLY A 60 -11.97 -10.16 -20.88
N PHE A 61 -12.28 -10.46 -19.61
CA PHE A 61 -12.74 -9.44 -18.66
C PHE A 61 -11.52 -8.74 -18.05
N ASP A 62 -11.25 -7.53 -18.53
CA ASP A 62 -10.33 -6.60 -17.89
C ASP A 62 -11.12 -5.61 -17.02
N ASP A 63 -11.13 -5.89 -15.71
CA ASP A 63 -11.83 -5.07 -14.72
C ASP A 63 -11.31 -3.64 -14.66
N VAL A 64 -10.00 -3.46 -14.89
CA VAL A 64 -9.39 -2.14 -14.86
C VAL A 64 -9.90 -1.35 -16.06
N ALA A 65 -9.91 -1.96 -17.25
CA ALA A 65 -10.45 -1.34 -18.46
C ALA A 65 -11.94 -0.97 -18.33
N MET A 66 -12.74 -1.82 -17.67
CA MET A 66 -14.15 -1.50 -17.38
C MET A 66 -14.29 -0.30 -16.45
N LEU A 67 -13.55 -0.28 -15.34
CA LEU A 67 -13.61 0.81 -14.36
C LEU A 67 -13.09 2.13 -14.93
N THR A 68 -12.05 2.10 -15.76
CA THR A 68 -11.55 3.30 -16.45
C THR A 68 -12.55 3.79 -17.49
N GLY A 69 -13.18 2.87 -18.24
CA GLY A 69 -14.24 3.21 -19.20
C GLY A 69 -15.42 3.92 -18.56
N GLU A 70 -15.95 3.42 -17.44
CA GLU A 70 -17.04 4.08 -16.70
C GLU A 70 -16.65 5.48 -16.19
N LEU A 71 -15.40 5.65 -15.79
CA LEU A 71 -14.89 6.92 -15.28
C LEU A 71 -14.75 7.94 -16.43
N GLU A 72 -14.29 7.50 -17.59
CA GLU A 72 -14.24 8.30 -18.81
C GLU A 72 -15.63 8.67 -19.33
N ASP A 73 -16.58 7.73 -19.33
CA ASP A 73 -17.98 7.98 -19.70
C ASP A 73 -18.63 8.99 -18.76
N ARG A 74 -18.38 8.86 -17.45
CA ARG A 74 -18.86 9.83 -16.46
C ARG A 74 -18.24 11.21 -16.67
N LYS A 75 -16.93 11.28 -16.98
CA LYS A 75 -16.26 12.55 -17.34
C LYS A 75 -16.83 13.14 -18.63
N ALA A 76 -17.12 12.31 -19.64
CA ALA A 76 -17.72 12.75 -20.89
C ALA A 76 -19.14 13.28 -20.67
N MET A 77 -19.94 12.61 -19.86
CA MET A 77 -21.28 13.07 -19.48
C MET A 77 -21.22 14.37 -18.65
N ALA A 78 -20.25 14.50 -17.74
CA ALA A 78 -20.02 15.72 -16.98
C ALA A 78 -19.66 16.92 -17.89
N ARG A 79 -18.82 16.68 -18.92
CA ARG A 79 -18.51 17.68 -19.96
C ARG A 79 -19.74 18.07 -20.78
N MET A 80 -20.55 17.09 -21.21
CA MET A 80 -21.78 17.35 -21.97
C MET A 80 -22.83 18.14 -21.16
N LEU A 81 -22.92 17.90 -19.85
CA LEU A 81 -23.88 18.59 -18.98
C LEU A 81 -23.41 19.99 -18.54
N GLY A 82 -22.24 20.46 -18.98
CA GLY A 82 -21.73 21.80 -18.70
C GLY A 82 -21.53 22.11 -17.22
N LYS A 83 -21.43 21.08 -16.36
CA LYS A 83 -21.49 21.24 -14.90
C LYS A 83 -20.12 21.42 -14.22
N TYR A 84 -19.04 21.39 -14.99
CA TYR A 84 -17.64 21.46 -14.50
C TYR A 84 -16.70 22.21 -15.45
N ALA A 85 -17.21 23.05 -16.36
CA ALA A 85 -16.36 23.70 -17.38
C ALA A 85 -15.60 24.95 -16.88
N ASP A 86 -15.84 25.42 -15.65
CA ASP A 86 -15.42 26.78 -15.24
C ASP A 86 -14.57 26.88 -13.95
N GLU A 87 -14.07 25.79 -13.34
CA GLU A 87 -13.39 25.90 -12.02
C GLU A 87 -11.88 25.56 -11.96
N ASP A 88 -11.22 25.06 -13.01
CA ASP A 88 -9.80 24.59 -12.91
C ASP A 88 -8.75 25.43 -13.68
N ASP A 89 -9.10 26.58 -14.26
CA ASP A 89 -8.15 27.41 -15.05
C ASP A 89 -7.50 28.57 -14.27
N GLN A 90 -7.54 28.60 -12.93
CA GLN A 90 -7.13 29.81 -12.18
C GLN A 90 -5.75 29.81 -11.50
N ASP A 91 -4.92 28.77 -11.60
CA ASP A 91 -3.63 28.72 -10.87
C ASP A 91 -2.38 28.39 -11.73
N ALA A 92 -2.40 28.62 -13.05
CA ALA A 92 -1.22 28.41 -13.91
C ALA A 92 -0.22 29.60 -13.95
N ASP A 93 -0.47 30.70 -13.24
CA ASP A 93 0.38 31.90 -13.26
C ASP A 93 1.28 32.02 -12.00
N ALA A 94 2.02 30.97 -11.68
CA ALA A 94 3.16 31.05 -10.75
C ALA A 94 4.43 30.41 -11.35
N GLU A 95 4.67 30.67 -12.64
CA GLU A 95 6.01 30.64 -13.19
C GLU A 95 6.73 31.93 -12.79
N ASP A 96 7.31 31.99 -11.59
CA ASP A 96 8.46 32.87 -11.40
C ASP A 96 9.36 32.45 -10.22
N ALA A 97 10.65 32.38 -10.56
CA ALA A 97 11.81 32.42 -9.68
C ALA A 97 12.02 31.33 -8.62
N ASP A 98 12.74 30.25 -8.98
CA ASP A 98 14.01 29.96 -8.31
C ASP A 98 14.85 28.98 -9.16
N GLN A 99 15.52 29.51 -10.18
CA GLN A 99 16.61 28.82 -10.85
C GLN A 99 17.80 28.81 -9.89
N ARG A 100 17.78 27.92 -8.89
CA ARG A 100 18.92 27.75 -7.99
C ARG A 100 20.04 27.09 -8.77
N ASP A 101 21.13 27.85 -8.85
CA ASP A 101 22.42 27.42 -9.32
C ASP A 101 22.76 26.05 -8.72
N ALA A 102 23.02 25.10 -9.61
CA ALA A 102 23.63 23.84 -9.28
C ALA A 102 25.10 24.13 -8.91
N ASP A 103 25.30 24.63 -7.70
CA ASP A 103 26.61 24.61 -7.05
C ASP A 103 26.97 23.14 -6.77
N ASP A 104 27.99 22.69 -7.50
CA ASP A 104 28.96 21.66 -7.15
C ASP A 104 28.76 20.96 -5.79
N VAL A 105 27.88 19.95 -5.76
CA VAL A 105 27.96 18.92 -4.74
C VAL A 105 28.93 17.88 -5.25
N ASP A 106 30.19 18.00 -4.81
CA ASP A 106 31.16 16.91 -4.86
C ASP A 106 30.54 15.67 -4.23
N ASP A 107 30.10 14.74 -5.09
CA ASP A 107 29.67 13.39 -4.75
C ASP A 107 30.89 12.60 -4.26
N ASP A 108 31.29 12.90 -3.02
CA ASP A 108 32.20 12.11 -2.20
C ASP A 108 31.46 10.83 -1.80
N ILE A 109 31.15 9.99 -2.80
CA ILE A 109 30.48 8.71 -2.64
C ILE A 109 31.45 7.82 -1.85
N PRO A 110 31.17 7.51 -0.57
CA PRO A 110 32.03 6.60 0.17
C PRO A 110 32.03 5.24 -0.54
N PRO A 111 33.19 4.59 -0.69
CA PRO A 111 33.26 3.29 -1.37
C PRO A 111 32.32 2.31 -0.68
N GLU A 112 31.53 1.59 -1.47
CA GLU A 112 30.57 0.63 -0.96
C GLU A 112 31.23 -0.34 0.04
N PRO A 113 30.57 -0.65 1.16
CA PRO A 113 31.07 -1.67 2.07
C PRO A 113 31.08 -2.99 1.31
N THR A 114 32.27 -3.47 0.98
CA THR A 114 32.48 -4.82 0.43
C THR A 114 31.87 -5.82 1.40
N VAL A 115 30.71 -6.37 1.03
CA VAL A 115 30.05 -7.43 1.79
C VAL A 115 30.89 -8.69 1.61
N SER A 116 31.85 -8.85 2.52
CA SER A 116 32.61 -10.07 2.70
C SER A 116 31.63 -11.22 2.92
N SER A 117 31.51 -12.09 1.91
CA SER A 117 30.80 -13.35 1.96
C SER A 117 31.45 -14.27 3.01
N GLY A 118 31.11 -14.03 4.26
CA GLY A 118 31.36 -14.92 5.38
C GLY A 118 30.49 -16.16 5.23
N LYS A 119 31.08 -17.24 4.75
CA LYS A 119 30.58 -18.62 4.86
C LYS A 119 30.10 -18.88 6.28
N ARG A 120 28.78 -18.82 6.52
CA ARG A 120 28.17 -19.39 7.72
C ARG A 120 27.80 -20.83 7.42
N ALA A 121 28.78 -21.71 7.60
CA ALA A 121 28.49 -23.11 7.91
C ALA A 121 27.95 -23.13 9.35
N GLY A 122 26.62 -23.09 9.48
CA GLY A 122 25.93 -23.16 10.76
C GLY A 122 24.72 -24.06 10.61
N THR A 123 24.91 -25.34 10.93
CA THR A 123 23.85 -26.32 11.11
C THR A 123 22.97 -25.88 12.27
N CYS A 124 21.80 -25.28 12.00
CA CYS A 124 20.72 -25.24 12.97
C CYS A 124 19.83 -26.46 12.76
N GLY A 125 20.05 -27.44 13.63
CA GLY A 125 19.18 -28.59 13.78
C GLY A 125 17.84 -28.22 14.41
N LEU A 126 16.95 -29.21 14.33
CA LEU A 126 15.71 -29.36 15.08
C LEU A 126 14.65 -28.28 14.83
N TRP A 127 13.75 -28.62 13.93
CA TRP A 127 12.35 -28.23 13.99
C TRP A 127 11.74 -28.65 15.33
N ALA A 128 11.89 -27.80 16.35
CA ALA A 128 11.11 -27.89 17.58
C ALA A 128 9.74 -27.25 17.32
N HIS A 129 8.71 -28.07 17.41
CA HIS A 129 7.30 -27.69 17.40
C HIS A 129 7.02 -26.49 18.33
N CYS A 130 6.79 -25.30 17.75
CA CYS A 130 6.21 -24.19 18.49
C CYS A 130 4.67 -24.40 18.50
N THR A 131 4.19 -25.20 19.45
CA THR A 131 2.76 -25.27 19.76
C THR A 131 2.40 -24.07 20.63
N VAL A 132 1.86 -23.02 20.01
CA VAL A 132 1.27 -21.89 20.72
C VAL A 132 0.03 -22.39 21.47
N ARG A 133 0.18 -22.63 22.77
CA ARG A 133 -0.90 -22.92 23.69
C ARG A 133 -1.65 -21.62 23.99
N VAL A 134 -2.71 -21.34 23.23
CA VAL A 134 -3.66 -20.27 23.54
C VAL A 134 -4.50 -20.71 24.74
N SER A 135 -4.11 -20.27 25.93
CA SER A 135 -4.93 -20.41 27.15
C SER A 135 -6.12 -19.47 27.05
N ASN A 136 -7.27 -20.03 26.69
CA ASN A 136 -8.55 -19.34 26.65
C ASN A 136 -9.05 -19.12 28.10
N HIS A 137 -8.88 -17.91 28.63
CA HIS A 137 -9.36 -17.55 29.96
C HIS A 137 -10.75 -16.91 29.83
N LEU A 138 -11.78 -17.77 29.72
CA LEU A 138 -13.17 -17.37 29.88
C LEU A 138 -13.40 -16.94 31.34
N ARG A 139 -13.53 -15.63 31.56
CA ARG A 139 -14.11 -15.07 32.79
C ARG A 139 -15.63 -15.14 32.67
N GLU A 140 -16.25 -15.98 33.50
CA GLU A 140 -17.64 -15.84 33.90
C GLU A 140 -17.82 -14.48 34.59
N VAL A 141 -18.72 -13.65 34.06
CA VAL A 141 -19.32 -12.55 34.81
C VAL A 141 -20.77 -12.96 35.07
N ARG A 142 -21.07 -13.14 36.35
CA ARG A 142 -22.41 -13.31 36.89
C ARG A 142 -23.19 -12.01 36.87
#